data_AF-V4ADJ1-F1
#
_entry.id   AF-V4ADJ1-F1
#
_cell.length_a   1.000
_cell.length_b   1.000
_cell.length_c   1.000
_cell.angle_alpha   90.00
_cell.angle_beta   90.00
_cell.angle_gamma   90.00
#
_symmetry.space_group_name_H-M   'P 1'
#
loop_
_entity.id
_entity.type
_entity.pdbx_description
1 polymer ?
#
loop_
_entity_poly.entity_id
_entity_poly.type
_entity_poly.pdbx_seq_one_letter_code
_entity_poly.pdbx_strand_id
1 'polypeptide(L)'
;MGSKIRSKMPEPGYSILQKQREFLCNELVAGHLVDDLFSFQILDDDDKDRIEKAESRSNKDGVRTMLDILSKSGPNAYDKFLKALICWIDDLPDEKKNKSLNEKNLLRLSNFFANGWEGVVLFLGNSEAQVYQDKENNRSSTQMQLFSALNRWRQRKARDATVKELLTAMRLCSSCIIEWDSVQKYVTDSTELNHCE
;
A
#
# COMPACT_ATOMS: atom_id res chain seq x y z
N MET A 1 -33.91 11.19 0.54
CA MET A 1 -32.67 10.39 0.36
C MET A 1 -32.88 9.08 1.07
N GLY A 2 -32.86 7.95 0.34
CA GLY A 2 -33.13 6.64 0.92
C GLY A 2 -31.89 6.15 1.66
N SER A 3 -31.99 5.89 2.97
CA SER A 3 -30.92 5.31 3.76
C SER A 3 -30.50 3.98 3.13
N LYS A 4 -29.24 3.90 2.70
CA LYS A 4 -28.65 2.69 2.13
C LYS A 4 -28.74 1.58 3.19
N ILE A 5 -29.40 0.47 2.87
CA ILE A 5 -29.44 -0.69 3.76
C ILE A 5 -28.03 -1.25 3.83
N ARG A 6 -27.38 -0.98 4.96
CA ARG A 6 -25.99 -1.32 5.22
C ARG A 6 -25.91 -2.71 5.83
N SER A 7 -25.25 -3.63 5.14
CA SER A 7 -25.01 -4.99 5.62
C SER A 7 -23.64 -5.10 6.26
N LYS A 8 -23.49 -6.04 7.21
CA LYS A 8 -22.20 -6.30 7.85
C LYS A 8 -21.17 -6.72 6.79
N MET A 9 -19.95 -6.22 6.91
CA MET A 9 -18.80 -6.71 6.14
C MET A 9 -18.65 -8.24 6.36
N PRO A 10 -18.54 -9.05 5.29
CA PRO A 10 -18.27 -10.48 5.38
C PRO A 10 -16.86 -10.78 5.92
N GLU A 11 -16.68 -12.03 6.35
CA GLU A 11 -15.36 -12.58 6.65
C GLU A 11 -14.58 -12.90 5.34
N PRO A 12 -13.23 -12.90 5.36
CA PRO A 12 -12.37 -12.60 6.51
C PRO A 12 -12.15 -11.08 6.74
N GLY A 13 -12.64 -10.23 5.84
CA GLY A 13 -12.37 -8.78 5.88
C GLY A 13 -12.75 -8.14 7.21
N TYR A 14 -13.90 -8.52 7.78
CA TYR A 14 -14.35 -8.01 9.07
C TYR A 14 -13.37 -8.34 10.21
N SER A 15 -12.97 -9.60 10.37
CA SER A 15 -12.05 -9.99 11.46
C SER A 15 -10.65 -9.41 11.30
N ILE A 16 -10.15 -9.27 10.07
CA ILE A 16 -8.87 -8.60 9.80
C ILE A 16 -8.95 -7.13 10.21
N LEU A 17 -10.00 -6.43 9.80
CA LEU A 17 -10.18 -5.00 10.10
C LEU A 17 -10.31 -4.76 11.61
N GLN A 18 -10.99 -5.64 12.34
CA GLN A 18 -11.09 -5.54 13.81
C GLN A 18 -9.75 -5.82 14.50
N LYS A 19 -8.99 -6.84 14.06
CA LYS A 19 -7.67 -7.16 14.63
C LYS A 19 -6.65 -6.05 14.39
N GLN A 20 -6.66 -5.43 13.21
CA GLN A 20 -5.72 -4.38 12.83
C GLN A 20 -6.18 -2.97 13.25
N ARG A 21 -7.35 -2.86 13.90
CA ARG A 21 -8.00 -1.57 14.13
C ARG A 21 -7.12 -0.56 14.87
N GLU A 22 -6.40 -1.00 15.91
CA GLU A 22 -5.55 -0.11 16.70
C GLU A 22 -4.37 0.41 15.89
N PHE A 23 -3.72 -0.46 15.13
CA PHE A 23 -2.64 -0.11 14.21
C PHE A 23 -3.13 0.90 13.16
N LEU A 24 -4.23 0.58 12.46
CA LEU A 24 -4.79 1.47 11.44
C LEU A 24 -5.18 2.84 11.99
N CYS A 25 -5.69 2.91 13.22
CA CYS A 25 -6.00 4.18 13.89
C CYS A 25 -4.77 5.06 14.17
N ASN A 26 -3.58 4.47 14.28
CA ASN A 26 -2.34 5.21 14.53
C ASN A 26 -1.64 5.59 13.22
N GLU A 27 -1.74 4.76 12.18
CA GLU A 27 -0.98 4.92 10.94
C GLU A 27 -1.74 5.64 9.82
N LEU A 28 -3.08 5.56 9.78
CA LEU A 28 -3.84 6.17 8.69
C LEU A 28 -4.18 7.63 8.97
N VAL A 29 -4.36 8.39 7.89
CA VAL A 29 -4.99 9.71 7.91
C VAL A 29 -6.36 9.60 7.26
N ALA A 30 -7.43 9.96 7.99
CA ALA A 30 -8.79 9.73 7.52
C ALA A 30 -9.08 10.51 6.23
N GLY A 31 -8.75 11.81 6.21
CA GLY A 31 -8.97 12.67 5.04
C GLY A 31 -8.37 12.15 3.72
N HIS A 32 -7.27 11.38 3.77
CA HIS A 32 -6.65 10.82 2.55
C HIS A 32 -7.47 9.70 1.90
N LEU A 33 -8.36 9.04 2.63
CA LEU A 33 -9.11 7.87 2.15
C LEU A 33 -10.60 8.17 1.96
N VAL A 34 -11.10 9.23 2.59
CA VAL A 34 -12.54 9.59 2.56
C VAL A 34 -13.03 9.84 1.15
N ASP A 35 -12.26 10.56 0.32
CA ASP A 35 -12.67 10.89 -1.06
C ASP A 35 -12.71 9.64 -1.96
N ASP A 36 -11.73 8.74 -1.83
CA ASP A 36 -11.71 7.47 -2.56
C ASP A 36 -12.87 6.56 -2.14
N LEU A 37 -13.12 6.44 -0.84
CA LEU A 37 -14.21 5.62 -0.31
C LEU A 37 -15.58 6.19 -0.68
N PHE A 38 -15.72 7.51 -0.75
CA PHE A 38 -16.92 8.18 -1.26
C PHE A 38 -17.10 7.91 -2.77
N SER A 39 -16.04 8.05 -3.56
CA SER A 39 -16.03 7.75 -5.01
C SER A 39 -16.42 6.29 -5.29
N PHE A 40 -15.98 5.35 -4.46
CA PHE A 40 -16.38 3.95 -4.53
C PHE A 40 -17.80 3.66 -4.04
N GLN A 41 -18.55 4.69 -3.66
CA GLN A 41 -19.89 4.61 -3.07
C GLN A 41 -19.93 3.75 -1.81
N ILE A 42 -18.82 3.67 -1.08
CA ILE A 42 -18.76 3.02 0.23
C ILE A 42 -19.21 3.99 1.31
N LEU A 43 -18.79 5.25 1.20
CA LEU A 43 -19.28 6.37 2.01
C LEU A 43 -20.35 7.15 1.23
N ASP A 44 -21.28 7.74 1.97
CA ASP A 44 -22.20 8.78 1.49
C ASP A 44 -21.86 10.14 2.12
N ASP A 45 -22.58 11.19 1.76
CA ASP A 45 -22.33 12.54 2.27
C ASP A 45 -22.48 12.59 3.80
N ASP A 46 -23.47 11.89 4.36
CA ASP A 46 -23.69 11.80 5.81
C ASP A 46 -22.50 11.14 6.53
N ASP A 47 -21.90 10.10 5.95
CA ASP A 47 -20.67 9.51 6.49
C ASP A 47 -19.49 10.46 6.44
N LYS A 48 -19.32 11.17 5.33
CA LYS A 48 -18.22 12.12 5.16
C LYS A 48 -18.29 13.21 6.22
N ASP A 49 -19.46 13.82 6.40
CA ASP A 49 -19.71 14.81 7.45
C ASP A 49 -19.40 14.25 8.86
N ARG A 50 -19.78 12.99 9.11
CA ARG A 50 -19.52 12.32 10.40
C ARG A 50 -18.04 12.05 10.63
N ILE A 51 -17.31 11.68 9.59
CA ILE A 51 -15.86 11.43 9.67
C ILE A 51 -15.13 12.76 9.86
N GLU A 52 -15.43 13.80 9.06
CA GLU A 52 -14.81 15.12 9.18
C GLU A 52 -15.04 15.73 10.57
N LYS A 53 -16.27 15.62 11.10
CA LYS A 53 -16.58 16.06 12.47
C LYS A 53 -15.85 15.26 13.54
N ALA A 54 -15.54 13.99 13.29
CA ALA A 54 -14.72 13.20 14.21
C ALA A 54 -13.24 13.57 14.11
N GLU A 55 -12.74 13.73 12.89
CA GLU A 55 -11.36 14.11 12.57
C GLU A 55 -10.99 15.49 13.15
N SER A 56 -11.95 16.43 13.19
CA SER A 56 -11.74 17.74 13.81
C SER A 56 -11.41 17.68 15.31
N ARG A 57 -11.69 16.55 15.98
CA ARG A 57 -11.29 16.29 17.38
C ARG A 57 -9.93 15.61 17.45
N SER A 58 -9.71 14.62 16.60
CA SER A 58 -8.40 14.03 16.34
C SER A 58 -8.43 13.17 15.07
N ASN A 59 -7.32 13.09 14.33
CA ASN A 59 -7.21 12.17 13.18
C ASN A 59 -7.58 10.72 13.57
N LYS A 60 -7.15 10.29 14.76
CA LYS A 60 -7.46 8.97 15.31
C LYS A 60 -8.97 8.72 15.44
N ASP A 61 -9.74 9.71 15.87
CA ASP A 61 -11.20 9.61 15.95
C ASP A 61 -11.87 9.59 14.56
N GLY A 62 -11.32 10.34 13.60
CA GLY A 62 -11.71 10.28 12.19
C GLY A 62 -11.55 8.88 11.62
N VAL A 63 -10.34 8.31 11.73
CA VAL A 63 -10.04 6.95 11.25
C VAL A 63 -10.90 5.91 11.97
N ARG A 64 -11.05 6.03 13.28
CA ARG A 64 -11.89 5.11 14.06
C ARG A 64 -13.34 5.10 13.57
N THR A 65 -13.88 6.28 13.28
CA THR A 65 -15.25 6.46 12.76
C THR A 65 -15.38 5.87 11.35
N MET A 66 -14.39 6.12 10.48
CA MET A 66 -14.33 5.54 9.15
C MET A 66 -14.30 4.00 9.19
N LEU A 67 -13.49 3.38 10.06
CA LEU A 67 -13.42 1.92 10.21
C LEU A 67 -14.74 1.31 10.74
N ASP A 68 -15.44 2.01 11.64
CA ASP A 68 -16.76 1.59 12.13
C ASP A 68 -17.82 1.63 11.04
N ILE A 69 -17.75 2.63 10.15
CA ILE A 69 -18.61 2.75 8.97
C ILE A 69 -18.29 1.63 7.98
N LEU A 70 -17.01 1.41 7.66
CA LEU A 70 -16.55 0.36 6.74
C LEU A 70 -17.02 -1.03 7.18
N SER A 71 -16.96 -1.33 8.47
CA SER A 71 -17.43 -2.59 9.06
C SER A 71 -18.92 -2.89 8.76
N LYS A 72 -19.69 -1.86 8.40
CA LYS A 72 -21.13 -1.92 8.09
C LYS A 72 -21.43 -1.61 6.62
N SER A 73 -20.44 -1.53 5.75
CA SER A 73 -20.63 -1.07 4.37
C SER A 73 -20.79 -2.20 3.33
N GLY A 74 -21.11 -3.40 3.79
CA GLY A 74 -21.47 -4.54 2.94
C GLY A 74 -20.28 -5.29 2.33
N PRO A 75 -20.56 -6.20 1.37
CA PRO A 75 -19.62 -7.23 0.92
C PRO A 75 -18.34 -6.70 0.27
N ASN A 76 -18.42 -5.58 -0.43
CA ASN A 76 -17.29 -5.04 -1.19
C ASN A 76 -16.46 -4.03 -0.39
N ALA A 77 -16.86 -3.71 0.84
CA ALA A 77 -16.25 -2.63 1.61
C ALA A 77 -14.78 -2.89 1.93
N TYR A 78 -14.41 -4.14 2.20
CA TYR A 78 -13.02 -4.50 2.45
C TYR A 78 -12.15 -4.33 1.20
N ASP A 79 -12.60 -4.86 0.06
CA ASP A 79 -11.85 -4.76 -1.21
C ASP A 79 -11.72 -3.31 -1.68
N LYS A 80 -12.77 -2.51 -1.52
CA LYS A 80 -12.75 -1.08 -1.84
C LYS A 80 -11.92 -0.27 -0.85
N PHE A 81 -11.89 -0.65 0.42
CA PHE A 81 -10.98 -0.05 1.40
C PHE A 81 -9.53 -0.36 1.07
N LEU A 82 -9.21 -1.62 0.75
CA LEU A 82 -7.91 -1.96 0.21
C LEU A 82 -7.62 -1.10 -1.01
N LYS A 83 -8.54 -1.03 -1.98
CA LYS A 83 -8.39 -0.18 -3.16
C LYS A 83 -8.16 1.31 -2.84
N ALA A 84 -8.84 1.87 -1.84
CA ALA A 84 -8.66 3.25 -1.42
C ALA A 84 -7.27 3.47 -0.83
N LEU A 85 -6.77 2.53 -0.03
CA LEU A 85 -5.36 2.55 0.35
C LEU A 85 -4.47 2.57 -0.90
N ILE A 86 -4.91 1.94 -2.02
CA ILE A 86 -4.14 1.70 -3.25
C ILE A 86 -4.16 2.75 -4.35
N CYS A 87 -5.13 3.65 -4.33
CA CYS A 87 -5.46 4.43 -5.52
C CYS A 87 -4.40 5.46 -5.94
N TRP A 88 -3.59 5.98 -5.02
CA TRP A 88 -2.56 6.96 -5.40
C TRP A 88 -1.53 6.42 -6.42
N ILE A 89 -1.32 5.10 -6.49
CA ILE A 89 -0.46 4.48 -7.52
C ILE A 89 -1.10 4.59 -8.90
N ASP A 90 -2.42 4.43 -8.98
CA ASP A 90 -3.20 4.58 -10.20
C ASP A 90 -3.32 6.05 -10.64
N ASP A 91 -3.12 7.00 -9.74
CA ASP A 91 -3.14 8.44 -10.04
C ASP A 91 -1.76 9.02 -10.40
N LEU A 92 -0.67 8.24 -10.25
CA LEU A 92 0.65 8.68 -10.68
C LEU A 92 0.66 9.00 -12.19
N PRO A 93 1.33 10.08 -12.63
CA PRO A 93 1.52 10.33 -14.06
C PRO A 93 2.19 9.13 -14.74
N ASP A 94 1.80 8.83 -15.98
CA ASP A 94 2.33 7.67 -16.71
C ASP A 94 3.85 7.74 -16.87
N GLU A 95 4.42 8.95 -16.93
CA GLU A 95 5.88 9.17 -16.95
C GLU A 95 6.55 8.63 -15.69
N LYS A 96 5.90 8.73 -14.52
CA LYS A 96 6.42 8.19 -13.25
C LYS A 96 6.13 6.70 -13.13
N LYS A 97 4.92 6.26 -13.47
CA LYS A 97 4.52 4.84 -13.42
C LYS A 97 5.44 3.96 -14.26
N ASN A 98 5.71 4.39 -15.50
CA ASN A 98 6.46 3.62 -16.49
C ASN A 98 7.96 3.87 -16.42
N LYS A 99 8.43 4.66 -15.46
CA LYS A 99 9.86 4.90 -15.26
C LYS A 99 10.54 3.61 -14.84
N SER A 100 11.60 3.23 -15.57
CA SER A 100 12.47 2.11 -15.21
C SER A 100 13.25 2.46 -13.94
N LEU A 101 13.27 1.53 -13.00
CA LEU A 101 14.01 1.68 -11.74
C LEU A 101 15.50 1.41 -11.94
N ASN A 102 16.36 2.24 -11.34
CA ASN A 102 17.81 2.01 -11.30
C ASN A 102 18.26 1.47 -9.92
N GLU A 103 19.54 1.14 -9.79
CA GLU A 103 20.09 0.57 -8.54
C GLU A 103 19.92 1.48 -7.32
N LYS A 104 20.12 2.80 -7.49
CA LYS A 104 19.90 3.77 -6.41
C LYS A 104 18.43 3.75 -5.97
N ASN A 105 17.49 3.71 -6.91
CA ASN A 105 16.06 3.62 -6.60
C ASN A 105 15.73 2.32 -5.86
N LEU A 106 16.23 1.18 -6.34
CA LEU A 106 15.96 -0.12 -5.72
C LEU A 106 16.56 -0.21 -4.32
N LEU A 107 17.80 0.27 -4.12
CA LEU A 107 18.44 0.29 -2.82
C LEU A 107 17.68 1.18 -1.85
N ARG A 108 17.21 2.35 -2.32
CA ARG A 108 16.41 3.27 -1.50
C ARG A 108 15.07 2.64 -1.12
N LEU A 109 14.33 2.10 -2.08
CA LEU A 109 13.06 1.42 -1.84
C LEU A 109 13.22 0.22 -0.91
N SER A 110 14.33 -0.52 -0.99
CA SER A 110 14.60 -1.65 -0.10
C SER A 110 14.73 -1.25 1.38
N ASN A 111 15.03 0.02 1.69
CA ASN A 111 15.06 0.52 3.07
C ASN A 111 13.67 0.68 3.68
N PHE A 112 12.62 0.81 2.86
CA PHE A 112 11.27 1.01 3.36
C PHE A 112 10.57 -0.30 3.74
N PHE A 113 11.28 -1.43 3.68
CA PHE A 113 10.77 -2.74 4.06
C PHE A 113 11.29 -3.11 5.44
N ALA A 114 10.35 -3.35 6.37
CA ALA A 114 10.68 -3.90 7.67
C ALA A 114 10.76 -5.44 7.64
N ASN A 115 9.80 -6.10 6.96
CA ASN A 115 9.76 -7.57 6.89
C ASN A 115 8.87 -8.06 5.72
N GLY A 116 8.90 -9.36 5.42
CA GLY A 116 7.98 -10.04 4.49
C GLY A 116 8.19 -9.71 3.01
N TRP A 117 9.40 -9.26 2.67
CA TRP A 117 9.82 -8.87 1.33
C TRP A 117 9.85 -10.05 0.35
N GLU A 118 9.93 -11.28 0.86
CA GLU A 118 9.99 -12.52 0.08
C GLU A 118 8.77 -12.65 -0.82
N GLY A 119 7.58 -12.37 -0.29
CA GLY A 119 6.34 -12.42 -1.07
C GLY A 119 6.38 -11.46 -2.26
N VAL A 120 6.93 -10.26 -2.08
CA VAL A 120 7.06 -9.25 -3.14
C VAL A 120 7.94 -9.76 -4.27
N VAL A 121 9.11 -10.32 -3.95
CA VAL A 121 10.03 -10.78 -5.00
C VAL A 121 9.57 -12.07 -5.67
N LEU A 122 8.79 -12.91 -4.99
CA LEU A 122 8.08 -14.05 -5.58
C LEU A 122 7.01 -13.58 -6.58
N PHE A 123 6.22 -12.55 -6.23
CA PHE A 123 5.29 -11.91 -7.18
C PHE A 123 6.00 -11.33 -8.41
N LEU A 124 7.22 -10.82 -8.23
CA LEU A 124 8.08 -10.34 -9.32
C LEU A 124 8.80 -11.48 -10.08
N GLY A 125 8.44 -12.73 -9.81
CA GLY A 125 8.91 -13.90 -10.55
C GLY A 125 10.27 -14.44 -10.13
N ASN A 126 10.76 -14.12 -8.93
CA ASN A 126 11.87 -14.87 -8.34
C ASN A 126 11.39 -16.23 -7.83
N SER A 127 12.26 -17.23 -7.85
CA SER A 127 11.94 -18.55 -7.28
C SER A 127 12.30 -18.60 -5.79
N GLU A 128 11.67 -19.51 -5.04
CA GLU A 128 11.99 -19.73 -3.63
C GLU A 128 13.47 -20.06 -3.42
N ALA A 129 14.08 -20.81 -4.33
CA ALA A 129 15.52 -21.11 -4.30
C ALA A 129 16.39 -19.84 -4.40
N GLN A 130 15.99 -18.87 -5.23
CA GLN A 130 16.69 -17.59 -5.34
C GLN A 130 16.52 -16.75 -4.07
N VAL A 131 15.31 -16.72 -3.51
CA VAL A 131 15.03 -16.05 -2.23
C VAL A 131 15.88 -16.63 -1.10
N TYR A 132 16.00 -17.96 -1.04
CA TYR A 132 16.85 -18.63 -0.06
C TYR A 132 18.33 -18.26 -0.23
N GLN A 133 18.83 -18.22 -1.48
CA GLN A 133 20.19 -17.78 -1.76
C GLN A 133 20.42 -16.32 -1.34
N ASP A 134 19.46 -15.42 -1.59
CA ASP A 134 19.58 -14.02 -1.21
C ASP A 134 19.66 -13.84 0.31
N LYS A 135 18.87 -14.62 1.07
CA LYS A 135 18.95 -14.70 2.55
C LYS A 135 20.31 -15.16 3.03
N GLU A 136 20.85 -16.20 2.39
CA GLU A 136 22.12 -16.80 2.79
C GLU A 136 23.31 -15.91 2.47
N ASN A 137 23.29 -15.21 1.34
CA ASN A 137 24.36 -14.30 0.94
C ASN A 137 24.37 -13.00 1.76
N ASN A 138 23.23 -12.62 2.35
CA ASN A 138 23.07 -11.36 3.08
C ASN A 138 22.41 -11.59 4.46
N ARG A 139 22.87 -12.58 5.22
CA ARG A 139 22.21 -13.03 6.48
C ARG A 139 21.93 -11.92 7.48
N SER A 140 22.77 -10.90 7.56
CA SER A 140 22.66 -9.81 8.54
C SER A 140 21.85 -8.61 8.08
N SER A 141 21.46 -8.54 6.80
CA SER A 141 20.77 -7.36 6.26
C SER A 141 19.62 -7.73 5.34
N THR A 142 18.39 -7.66 5.87
CA THR A 142 17.13 -7.81 5.13
C THR A 142 17.07 -6.86 3.94
N GLN A 143 17.59 -5.63 4.10
CA GLN A 143 17.68 -4.65 3.03
C GLN A 143 18.52 -5.17 1.85
N MET A 144 19.70 -5.75 2.13
CA MET A 144 20.58 -6.27 1.08
C MET A 144 20.04 -7.56 0.45
N GLN A 145 19.32 -8.39 1.22
CA GLN A 145 18.59 -9.54 0.67
C GLN A 145 17.57 -9.09 -0.37
N LEU A 146 16.71 -8.12 -0.01
CA LEU A 146 15.70 -7.58 -0.92
C LEU A 146 16.34 -6.85 -2.10
N PHE A 147 17.35 -6.00 -1.85
CA PHE A 147 18.03 -5.28 -2.93
C PHE A 147 18.61 -6.24 -3.96
N SER A 148 19.29 -7.31 -3.54
CA SER A 148 19.81 -8.34 -4.43
C SER A 148 18.71 -8.96 -5.31
N ALA A 149 17.59 -9.35 -4.69
CA ALA A 149 16.46 -9.94 -5.38
C ALA A 149 15.77 -8.97 -6.36
N LEU A 150 15.61 -7.69 -5.98
CA LEU A 150 15.06 -6.64 -6.86
C LEU A 150 16.01 -6.33 -8.02
N ASN A 151 17.31 -6.29 -7.76
CA ASN A 151 18.30 -6.05 -8.81
C ASN A 151 18.29 -7.17 -9.84
N ARG A 152 18.13 -8.42 -9.39
CA ARG A 152 17.94 -9.60 -10.24
C ARG A 152 16.67 -9.50 -11.07
N TRP A 153 15.55 -9.13 -10.48
CA TRP A 153 14.30 -8.88 -11.21
C TRP A 153 14.48 -7.80 -12.30
N ARG A 154 15.09 -6.66 -11.94
CA ARG A 154 15.38 -5.57 -12.87
C ARG A 154 16.25 -6.04 -14.04
N GLN A 155 17.30 -6.80 -13.78
CA GLN A 155 18.17 -7.33 -14.84
C GLN A 155 17.42 -8.24 -15.82
N ARG A 156 16.46 -9.04 -15.34
CA ARG A 156 15.62 -9.90 -16.21
C ARG A 156 14.61 -9.11 -17.05
N LYS A 157 14.00 -8.07 -16.47
CA LYS A 157 12.94 -7.26 -17.10
C LYS A 157 13.48 -6.07 -17.91
N ALA A 158 14.75 -5.70 -17.71
CA ALA A 158 15.39 -4.55 -18.33
C ALA A 158 14.55 -3.27 -18.18
N ARG A 159 14.08 -2.68 -19.30
CA ARG A 159 13.31 -1.42 -19.30
C ARG A 159 11.89 -1.57 -18.78
N ASP A 160 11.37 -2.79 -18.72
CA ASP A 160 10.01 -3.07 -18.24
C ASP A 160 9.94 -3.18 -16.71
N ALA A 161 11.10 -3.10 -16.02
CA ALA A 161 11.20 -3.06 -14.56
C ALA A 161 10.76 -1.69 -14.00
N THR A 162 9.46 -1.43 -14.07
CA THR A 162 8.87 -0.11 -13.81
C THR A 162 8.49 0.13 -12.36
N VAL A 163 8.35 1.40 -11.98
CA VAL A 163 7.80 1.83 -10.68
C VAL A 163 6.44 1.15 -10.43
N LYS A 164 5.54 1.18 -11.42
CA LYS A 164 4.20 0.60 -11.29
C LYS A 164 4.25 -0.89 -10.96
N GLU A 165 5.08 -1.66 -11.65
CA GLU A 165 5.15 -3.11 -11.44
C GLU A 165 5.66 -3.44 -10.02
N LEU A 166 6.70 -2.75 -9.56
CA LEU A 166 7.20 -2.93 -8.19
C LEU A 166 6.17 -2.52 -7.13
N LEU A 167 5.56 -1.34 -7.26
CA LEU A 167 4.56 -0.87 -6.30
C LEU A 167 3.31 -1.77 -6.28
N THR A 168 2.94 -2.35 -7.43
CA THR A 168 1.86 -3.34 -7.52
C THR A 168 2.24 -4.64 -6.81
N ALA A 169 3.45 -5.15 -6.99
CA ALA A 169 3.89 -6.35 -6.27
C ALA A 169 3.96 -6.12 -4.75
N MET A 170 4.45 -4.95 -4.32
CA MET A 170 4.43 -4.51 -2.93
C MET A 170 3.01 -4.46 -2.37
N ARG A 171 2.06 -4.01 -3.18
CA ARG A 171 0.63 -3.94 -2.86
C ARG A 171 0.00 -5.30 -2.58
N LEU A 172 0.26 -6.23 -3.50
CA LEU A 172 -0.42 -7.52 -3.55
C LEU A 172 0.16 -8.49 -2.52
N CYS A 173 1.37 -8.21 -2.03
CA CYS A 173 1.97 -8.95 -0.94
C CYS A 173 1.30 -8.58 0.39
N SER A 174 0.40 -9.44 0.87
CA SER A 174 -0.28 -9.26 2.15
C SER A 174 0.63 -9.50 3.37
N SER A 175 1.83 -10.03 3.16
CA SER A 175 2.76 -10.40 4.24
C SER A 175 3.89 -9.39 4.45
N CYS A 176 4.06 -8.40 3.56
CA CYS A 176 5.12 -7.41 3.72
C CYS A 176 4.71 -6.25 4.62
N ILE A 177 5.65 -5.80 5.45
CA ILE A 177 5.52 -4.59 6.26
C ILE A 177 6.35 -3.50 5.58
N ILE A 178 5.65 -2.48 5.06
CA ILE A 178 6.23 -1.40 4.25
C ILE A 178 5.83 -0.05 4.86
N GLU A 179 6.79 0.87 4.93
CA GLU A 179 6.53 2.28 5.26
C GLU A 179 5.97 3.03 4.04
N TRP A 180 4.65 2.92 3.83
CA TRP A 180 4.01 3.46 2.63
C TRP A 180 4.08 4.98 2.48
N ASP A 181 4.10 5.73 3.58
CA ASP A 181 4.28 7.19 3.55
C ASP A 181 5.65 7.57 2.99
N SER A 182 6.69 6.86 3.43
CA SER A 182 8.06 7.02 2.94
C SER A 182 8.17 6.68 1.46
N VAL A 183 7.53 5.58 1.03
CA VAL A 183 7.47 5.15 -0.38
C VAL A 183 6.72 6.18 -1.23
N GLN A 184 5.55 6.63 -0.79
CA GLN A 184 4.73 7.61 -1.49
C GLN A 184 5.49 8.92 -1.64
N LYS A 185 6.10 9.43 -0.56
CA LYS A 185 6.93 10.64 -0.61
C LYS A 185 8.09 10.47 -1.60
N TYR A 186 8.80 9.36 -1.56
CA TYR A 186 9.92 9.09 -2.47
C TYR A 186 9.50 9.04 -3.95
N VAL A 187 8.38 8.40 -4.26
CA VAL A 187 7.88 8.22 -5.64
C VAL A 187 7.22 9.50 -6.17
N THR A 188 6.52 10.24 -5.30
CA THR A 188 5.81 11.46 -5.68
C THR A 188 6.74 12.67 -5.75
N ASP A 189 7.85 12.68 -5.02
CA ASP A 189 8.89 13.71 -5.15
C ASP A 189 9.56 13.62 -6.53
N SER A 190 9.52 14.72 -7.26
CA SER A 190 10.04 14.83 -8.62
C SER A 190 11.55 14.95 -8.67
N THR A 191 12.24 15.09 -7.54
CA THR A 191 13.70 15.16 -7.50
C THR A 191 14.33 13.78 -7.30
N GLU A 192 13.75 12.95 -6.44
CA GLU A 192 14.31 11.68 -5.97
C GLU A 192 14.33 10.56 -7.04
N LEU A 193 13.28 10.47 -7.86
CA LEU A 193 13.29 9.57 -9.01
C LEU A 193 14.14 10.12 -10.16
N ASN A 194 14.46 11.42 -10.17
CA ASN A 194 15.12 12.11 -11.29
C ASN A 194 16.62 12.32 -11.12
N HIS A 195 17.23 11.94 -10.00
CA HIS A 195 18.69 11.89 -9.86
C HIS A 195 19.26 10.69 -10.64
N CYS A 196 19.13 10.80 -11.97
CA CYS A 196 19.83 10.05 -12.99
C CYS A 196 20.98 10.91 -13.49
N GLU A 197 21.99 11.08 -12.63
CA GLU A 197 23.39 11.29 -13.06
C GLU A 197 24.28 10.35 -12.23
#